data_AF-A0A194XU10-F1
#
_entry.id   AF-A0A194XU10-F1
#
_cell.length_a   1.000
_cell.length_b   1.000
_cell.length_c   1.000
_cell.angle_alpha   90.00
_cell.angle_beta   90.00
_cell.angle_gamma   90.00
#
_symmetry.space_group_name_H-M   'P 1'
#
loop_
_entity.id
_entity.type
_entity.pdbx_description
1 polymer ?
#
loop_
_entity_poly.entity_id
_entity_poly.type
_entity_poly.pdbx_seq_one_letter_code
_entity_poly.pdbx_strand_id
1 'polypeptide(L)'
;MADKLRAQQQLEALQARYVGTGHADTTKFEWTSNIQRDSYASYVGHPPLLSYMAIGMGECKEKVRAQMIEKMIQPVGKPPEVQD
;
A
#
# COMPACT_ATOMS: atom_id res chain seq x y z
N MET A 1 24.84 -16.76 16.84
CA MET A 1 24.99 -16.04 15.56
C MET A 1 24.20 -16.69 14.44
N ALA A 2 24.23 -18.02 14.29
CA ALA A 2 23.49 -18.73 13.23
C ALA A 2 21.97 -18.46 13.24
N ASP A 3 21.33 -18.42 14.40
CA ASP A 3 19.86 -18.22 14.47
C ASP A 3 19.44 -16.79 14.09
N LYS A 4 20.24 -15.78 14.42
CA LYS A 4 20.00 -14.39 13.98
C LYS A 4 20.08 -14.28 12.45
N LEU A 5 21.07 -14.94 11.83
CA LEU A 5 21.21 -14.95 10.37
C LEU A 5 20.04 -15.68 9.69
N ARG A 6 19.61 -16.82 10.24
CA ARG A 6 18.42 -17.55 9.76
C ARG A 6 17.15 -16.71 9.84
N ALA A 7 16.95 -16.01 10.96
CA ALA A 7 15.79 -15.14 11.14
C ALA A 7 15.79 -13.98 10.11
N GLN A 8 16.96 -13.39 9.84
CA GLN A 8 17.10 -12.34 8.84
C GLN A 8 16.77 -12.85 7.42
N GLN A 9 17.31 -14.02 7.03
CA GLN A 9 16.99 -14.63 5.73
C GLN A 9 15.50 -14.94 5.58
N GLN A 10 14.84 -15.38 6.65
CA GLN A 10 13.39 -15.61 6.64
C GLN A 10 12.61 -14.31 6.47
N LEU A 11 13.03 -13.22 7.12
CA LEU A 11 12.40 -11.91 6.97
C LEU A 11 12.55 -11.39 5.53
N GLU A 12 13.75 -11.48 4.95
CA GLU A 12 14.01 -11.08 3.55
C GLU A 12 13.15 -11.89 2.57
N ALA A 13 12.99 -13.20 2.81
CA ALA A 13 12.11 -14.05 2.01
C ALA A 13 10.63 -13.63 2.12
N LEU A 14 10.17 -13.22 3.30
CA LEU A 14 8.81 -12.71 3.50
C LEU A 14 8.62 -11.35 2.80
N GLN A 15 9.59 -10.45 2.90
CA GLN A 15 9.56 -9.15 2.23
C GLN A 15 9.53 -9.27 0.70
N ALA A 16 10.24 -10.25 0.14
CA ALA A 16 10.21 -10.53 -1.29
C ALA A 16 8.85 -11.10 -1.77
N ARG A 17 8.16 -11.87 -0.91
CA ARG A 17 6.88 -12.51 -1.26
C ARG A 17 5.68 -11.61 -1.00
N TYR A 18 5.72 -10.85 0.09
CA TYR A 18 4.61 -10.04 0.58
C TYR A 18 5.04 -8.58 0.63
N VAL A 19 4.73 -7.86 -0.45
CA VAL A 19 4.96 -6.42 -0.56
C VAL A 19 4.31 -5.70 0.62
N GLY A 20 5.05 -4.81 1.26
CA GLY A 20 4.58 -4.06 2.44
C GLY A 20 4.98 -4.66 3.78
N THR A 21 5.64 -5.84 3.81
CA THR A 21 6.22 -6.39 5.05
C THR A 21 7.30 -5.45 5.59
N GLY A 22 7.09 -4.89 6.77
CA GLY A 22 8.00 -3.94 7.42
C GLY A 22 9.16 -4.59 8.18
N HIS A 23 10.03 -3.74 8.73
CA HIS A 23 11.11 -4.04 9.67
C HIS A 23 11.22 -2.92 10.71
N ALA A 24 12.15 -3.04 11.67
CA ALA A 24 12.29 -2.08 12.77
C ALA A 24 12.54 -0.63 12.31
N ASP A 25 13.20 -0.47 11.16
CA ASP A 25 13.55 0.84 10.60
C ASP A 25 12.58 1.29 9.50
N THR A 26 11.40 0.64 9.36
CA THR A 26 10.38 1.11 8.41
C THR A 26 9.88 2.48 8.82
N THR A 27 10.05 3.45 7.93
CA THR A 27 9.68 4.83 8.17
C THR A 27 8.15 5.01 8.19
N LYS A 28 7.69 6.07 8.84
CA LYS A 28 6.28 6.46 8.81
C LYS A 28 5.76 6.64 7.37
N PHE A 29 6.60 7.17 6.48
CA PHE A 29 6.24 7.37 5.07
C PHE A 29 6.03 6.05 4.33
N GLU A 30 6.94 5.08 4.50
CA GLU A 30 6.81 3.75 3.89
C GLU A 30 5.57 3.01 4.40
N TRP A 31 5.37 3.01 5.72
CA TRP A 31 4.21 2.37 6.35
C TRP A 31 2.89 2.95 5.83
N THR A 32 2.73 4.28 5.91
CA THR A 32 1.49 4.94 5.46
C THR A 32 1.27 4.82 3.95
N SER A 33 2.33 4.82 3.15
CA SER A 33 2.24 4.56 1.71
C SER A 33 1.68 3.17 1.42
N ASN A 34 2.16 2.13 2.13
CA ASN A 34 1.67 0.77 1.95
C ASN A 34 0.21 0.62 2.37
N ILE A 35 -0.17 1.15 3.54
CA ILE A 35 -1.57 1.13 4.01
C ILE A 35 -2.52 1.80 3.00
N GLN A 36 -2.11 2.94 2.43
CA GLN A 36 -2.95 3.65 1.49
C GLN A 36 -3.06 2.90 0.14
N ARG A 37 -2.00 2.21 -0.30
CA ARG A 37 -2.06 1.31 -1.47
C ARG A 37 -2.98 0.12 -1.22
N ASP A 38 -2.90 -0.52 -0.06
CA ASP A 38 -3.77 -1.65 0.31
C ASP A 38 -5.24 -1.24 0.36
N SER A 39 -5.50 -0.02 0.83
CA SER A 39 -6.84 0.57 0.83
C SER A 39 -7.36 0.74 -0.60
N TYR A 40 -6.59 1.38 -1.49
CA TYR A 40 -6.99 1.54 -2.90
C TYR A 40 -7.15 0.21 -3.63
N ALA A 41 -6.27 -0.76 -3.39
CA ALA A 41 -6.38 -2.11 -3.93
C ALA A 41 -7.70 -2.78 -3.49
N SER A 42 -8.07 -2.62 -2.21
CA SER A 42 -9.34 -3.13 -1.68
C SER A 42 -10.55 -2.44 -2.31
N TYR A 43 -10.48 -1.11 -2.51
CA TYR A 43 -11.57 -0.35 -3.13
C TYR A 43 -11.84 -0.79 -4.57
N VAL A 44 -10.78 -1.07 -5.32
CA VAL A 44 -10.85 -1.54 -6.72
C VAL A 44 -11.20 -3.04 -6.81
N GLY A 45 -10.71 -3.84 -5.87
CA GLY A 45 -10.84 -5.30 -5.84
C GLY A 45 -12.22 -5.79 -5.39
N HIS A 46 -12.95 -5.01 -4.59
CA HIS A 46 -14.29 -5.38 -4.11
C HIS A 46 -15.38 -4.63 -4.89
N PRO A 47 -16.13 -5.31 -5.79
CA PRO A 47 -17.16 -4.64 -6.61
C PRO A 47 -18.22 -3.85 -5.83
N PRO A 48 -18.70 -4.30 -4.65
CA PRO A 48 -19.64 -3.51 -3.86
C PRO A 48 -19.03 -2.19 -3.37
N LEU A 49 -17.77 -2.21 -2.95
CA LEU A 49 -17.07 -1.05 -2.43
C LEU A 49 -16.75 -0.04 -3.54
N LEU A 50 -16.30 -0.52 -4.70
CA LEU A 50 -16.13 0.32 -5.88
C LEU A 50 -17.45 1.00 -6.30
N SER A 51 -18.55 0.25 -6.25
CA SER A 51 -19.88 0.77 -6.58
C SER A 51 -20.33 1.84 -5.59
N TYR A 52 -20.11 1.61 -4.29
CA TYR A 52 -20.40 2.57 -3.24
C TYR A 52 -19.62 3.89 -3.46
N MET A 53 -18.32 3.81 -3.77
CA MET A 53 -17.52 4.99 -4.06
C MET A 53 -17.96 5.71 -5.33
N ALA A 54 -18.29 4.98 -6.40
CA ALA A 54 -18.77 5.56 -7.65
C ALA A 54 -20.07 6.35 -7.46
N ILE A 55 -21.00 5.80 -6.68
CA ILE A 55 -22.24 6.50 -6.32
C ILE A 55 -21.93 7.75 -5.48
N GLY A 56 -21.09 7.63 -4.45
CA GLY A 56 -20.74 8.75 -3.57
C GLY A 56 -20.01 9.89 -4.28
N MET A 57 -19.22 9.60 -5.33
CA MET A 57 -18.51 10.60 -6.12
C MET A 57 -19.30 11.08 -7.34
N GLY A 58 -20.43 10.46 -7.67
CA GLY A 58 -21.24 10.83 -8.83
C GLY A 58 -20.55 10.55 -10.18
N GLU A 59 -19.65 9.58 -10.24
CA GLU A 59 -18.88 9.24 -11.44
C GLU A 59 -19.10 7.79 -11.88
N CYS A 60 -18.76 7.47 -13.14
CA CYS A 60 -18.83 6.08 -13.61
C CYS A 60 -17.78 5.19 -12.89
N LYS A 61 -18.12 3.91 -12.71
CA LYS A 61 -17.29 2.95 -11.95
C LYS A 61 -15.89 2.82 -12.54
N GLU A 62 -15.77 2.89 -13.86
CA GLU A 62 -14.52 2.77 -14.61
C GLU A 62 -13.62 3.98 -14.38
N LYS A 63 -14.18 5.19 -14.35
CA LYS A 63 -13.44 6.42 -14.03
C LYS A 63 -12.94 6.41 -12.60
N VAL A 64 -13.78 6.01 -11.65
CA VAL A 64 -13.37 5.85 -10.25
C VAL A 64 -12.29 4.78 -10.11
N ARG A 65 -12.43 3.64 -10.79
CA ARG A 65 -11.41 2.58 -10.80
C ARG A 65 -10.06 3.13 -11.27
N ALA A 66 -10.04 3.86 -12.39
CA ALA A 66 -8.82 4.46 -12.92
C ALA A 66 -8.20 5.44 -11.91
N GLN A 67 -9.01 6.34 -11.33
CA GLN A 67 -8.55 7.29 -10.32
C GLN A 67 -7.93 6.61 -9.10
N MET A 68 -8.54 5.53 -8.59
CA MET A 68 -8.01 4.81 -7.42
C MET A 68 -6.66 4.16 -7.74
N ILE A 69 -6.49 3.62 -8.96
CA ILE A 69 -5.21 3.06 -9.41
C ILE A 69 -4.14 4.15 -9.57
N GLU A 70 -4.48 5.28 -10.20
CA GLU A 70 -3.56 6.41 -10.38
C GLU A 70 -3.08 6.97 -9.03
N LYS A 71 -3.97 7.05 -8.05
CA LYS A 71 -3.63 7.50 -6.68
C LYS A 71 -2.63 6.58 -5.96
N MET A 72 -2.38 5.36 -6.44
CA MET A 72 -1.40 4.44 -5.82
C MET A 72 0.06 4.85 -6.06
N ILE A 73 0.33 5.75 -7.02
CA ILE A 73 1.69 6.18 -7.37
C ILE A 73 2.34 6.95 -6.21
N GLN A 74 1.66 8.00 -5.74
CA GLN A 74 2.08 8.83 -4.59
C GLN A 74 0.90 9.05 -3.64
N PRO A 75 0.49 7.99 -2.94
CA PRO A 75 -0.79 7.98 -2.22
C PRO A 75 -0.82 8.90 -1.00
N VAL A 76 0.36 9.24 -0.45
CA VAL A 76 0.55 10.12 0.71
C VAL A 76 1.47 11.31 0.38
N GLY A 77 1.61 11.63 -0.92
CA GLY A 77 2.48 12.71 -1.39
C GLY A 77 3.93 12.28 -1.60
N LYS A 78 4.83 13.28 -1.67
CA LYS A 78 6.26 13.06 -1.86
C LYS A 78 6.91 12.57 -0.56
N PRO A 79 7.96 11.74 -0.64
CA PRO A 79 8.76 11.39 0.53
C PRO A 79 9.28 12.65 1.24
N PRO A 80 9.37 12.65 2.58
CA PRO A 80 9.94 13.76 3.32
C PRO A 80 11.44 13.90 3.00
N GLU A 81 11.95 15.14 3.02
CA GLU A 81 13.37 15.41 2.76
C GLU A 81 14.30 14.87 3.85
N VAL A 82 13.78 14.74 5.06
CA VAL A 82 14.45 14.14 6.22
C VAL A 82 13.57 13.00 6.74
N GLN A 83 14.17 11.83 6.98
CA GLN A 83 13.47 10.70 7.59
C GLN A 83 13.33 10.96 9.09
N ASP A 84 12.09 10.91 9.60
CA ASP A 84 11.79 10.89 11.04
C ASP A 84 12.26 9.57 11.68
#